data_AF-A0A1G3MDG9-F1
#
_entry.id   AF-A0A1G3MDG9-F1
#
_cell.length_a   1.000
_cell.length_b   1.000
_cell.length_c   1.000
_cell.angle_alpha   90.00
_cell.angle_beta   90.00
_cell.angle_gamma   90.00
#
_symmetry.space_group_name_H-M   'P 1'
#
loop_
_entity.id
_entity.type
_entity.pdbx_description
1 polymer ?
#
loop_
_entity_poly.entity_id
_entity_poly.type
_entity_poly.pdbx_seq_one_letter_code
_entity_poly.pdbx_strand_id
1 'polypeptide(L)'
;MYEPIYQLVRQQLLASRILEVGIPDVDAVIVVHVAVSANRELRAVTSPHFRPIAHDLYELWPNLLLMPDEFRYIPTEELFRHVPTDRHPELEPWERYMRSRYSFLR
;
A
#
# COMPACT_ATOMS: atom_id res chain seq x y z
N MET A 1 4.30 -3.72 21.25
CA MET A 1 3.40 -4.16 20.17
C MET A 1 4.07 -3.80 18.86
N TYR A 2 4.31 -4.76 17.95
CA TYR A 2 5.03 -4.53 16.68
C TYR A 2 4.04 -4.24 15.55
N GLU A 3 3.13 -3.29 15.80
CA GLU A 3 1.82 -3.24 15.18
C GLU A 3 1.85 -3.15 13.64
N PRO A 4 2.66 -2.29 13.00
CA PRO A 4 2.61 -2.17 11.54
C PRO A 4 3.02 -3.46 10.82
N ILE A 5 4.05 -4.14 11.33
CA ILE A 5 4.52 -5.43 10.79
C ILE A 5 3.47 -6.52 11.03
N TYR A 6 2.89 -6.58 12.22
CA TYR A 6 1.87 -7.58 12.53
C TYR A 6 0.64 -7.45 11.63
N GLN A 7 0.20 -6.23 11.33
CA GLN A 7 -0.90 -6.00 10.38
C GLN A 7 -0.57 -6.52 8.98
N LEU A 8 0.64 -6.24 8.48
CA LEU A 8 1.09 -6.73 7.17
C LEU A 8 1.18 -8.26 7.12
N VAL A 9 1.64 -8.90 8.19
CA VAL A 9 1.61 -10.38 8.30
C VAL A 9 0.19 -10.90 8.14
N ARG A 10 -0.80 -10.33 8.82
CA ARG A 10 -2.20 -10.78 8.72
C ARG A 10 -2.75 -10.62 7.30
N GLN A 11 -2.43 -9.52 6.64
CA GLN A 11 -2.87 -9.25 5.27
C GLN A 11 -2.21 -10.20 4.26
N GLN A 12 -0.91 -10.45 4.39
CA GLN A 12 -0.19 -11.37 3.52
C GLN A 12 -0.64 -12.82 3.71
N LEU A 13 -0.89 -13.23 4.96
CA LEU A 13 -1.45 -14.55 5.25
C LEU A 13 -2.84 -14.71 4.63
N LEU A 14 -3.70 -13.69 4.73
CA LEU A 14 -5.00 -13.71 4.07
C LEU A 14 -4.87 -13.85 2.55
N ALA A 15 -3.96 -13.09 1.93
CA ALA A 15 -3.68 -13.18 0.49
C ALA A 15 -3.23 -14.59 0.07
N SER A 16 -2.31 -15.19 0.83
CA SER A 16 -1.87 -16.58 0.61
C SER A 16 -3.03 -17.58 0.76
N ARG A 17 -3.87 -17.43 1.79
CA ARG A 17 -5.04 -18.30 2.00
C ARG A 17 -6.06 -18.21 0.86
N ILE A 18 -6.23 -17.05 0.22
CA ILE A 18 -7.12 -16.90 -0.94
C ILE A 18 -6.64 -17.76 -2.10
N LEU A 19 -5.32 -17.77 -2.37
CA LEU A 19 -4.72 -18.61 -3.41
C LEU A 19 -4.82 -20.10 -3.06
N GLU A 20 -4.54 -20.46 -1.81
CA GLU A 20 -4.62 -21.86 -1.35
C GLU A 20 -6.03 -22.44 -1.40
N VAL A 21 -7.06 -21.62 -1.15
CA VAL A 21 -8.47 -22.03 -1.25
C VAL A 21 -8.90 -22.22 -2.72
N GLY A 22 -8.17 -21.65 -3.68
CA GLY A 22 -8.42 -21.82 -5.11
C GLY A 22 -9.72 -21.15 -5.56
N ILE A 23 -9.88 -19.86 -5.27
CA ILE A 23 -10.99 -19.07 -5.83
C ILE A 23 -10.92 -19.15 -7.37
N PRO A 24 -12.02 -19.49 -8.07
CA PRO A 24 -12.03 -19.55 -9.52
C PRO A 24 -11.51 -18.26 -10.16
N ASP A 25 -10.70 -18.41 -11.20
CA ASP A 25 -10.13 -17.31 -11.99
C ASP A 25 -9.23 -16.33 -11.21
N VAL A 26 -8.65 -16.77 -10.08
CA VAL A 26 -7.67 -15.99 -9.31
C VAL A 26 -6.30 -16.66 -9.36
N ASP A 27 -5.40 -16.12 -10.19
CA ASP A 27 -4.04 -16.65 -10.37
C ASP A 27 -3.02 -16.04 -9.39
N ALA A 28 -3.29 -14.84 -8.87
CA ALA A 28 -2.40 -14.12 -7.97
C ALA A 28 -3.20 -13.16 -7.06
N VAL A 29 -2.66 -12.90 -5.88
CA VAL A 29 -3.19 -11.90 -4.95
C VAL A 29 -2.06 -10.97 -4.53
N ILE A 30 -2.26 -9.66 -4.73
CA ILE A 30 -1.29 -8.63 -4.37
C ILE A 30 -1.89 -7.79 -3.25
N VAL A 31 -1.15 -7.63 -2.15
CA VAL A 31 -1.52 -6.73 -1.06
C VAL A 31 -1.11 -5.31 -1.45
N VAL A 32 -2.10 -4.46 -1.73
CA VAL A 32 -1.87 -3.03 -2.02
C VAL A 32 -2.13 -2.20 -0.77
N HIS A 33 -1.09 -1.56 -0.26
CA HIS A 33 -1.20 -0.65 0.87
C HIS A 33 -1.15 0.80 0.37
N VAL A 34 -2.29 1.49 0.44
CA VAL A 34 -2.39 2.92 0.15
C VAL A 34 -2.28 3.70 1.46
N ALA A 35 -1.25 4.52 1.59
CA ALA A 35 -1.07 5.35 2.78
C ALA A 35 -0.33 6.66 2.49
N VAL A 36 -0.67 7.69 3.26
CA VAL A 36 -0.04 9.03 3.20
C VAL A 36 1.45 8.90 3.49
N SER A 37 2.29 9.40 2.58
CA SER A 37 3.75 9.33 2.70
C SER A 37 4.30 9.99 3.97
N ALA A 38 3.62 11.04 4.45
CA ALA A 38 3.98 11.76 5.66
C ALA A 38 3.68 11.02 6.98
N ASN A 39 2.99 9.86 6.95
CA ASN A 39 2.65 9.12 8.16
C ASN A 39 3.86 8.35 8.71
N ARG A 40 4.71 9.05 9.47
CA ARG A 40 5.96 8.50 10.03
C ARG A 40 5.74 7.33 10.99
N GLU A 41 4.65 7.33 11.73
CA GLU A 41 4.36 6.26 12.70
C GLU A 41 4.03 4.94 11.99
N LEU A 42 3.24 5.00 10.91
CA LEU A 42 2.94 3.84 10.09
C LEU A 42 4.17 3.31 9.36
N ARG A 43 5.08 4.19 8.96
CA ARG A 43 6.35 3.85 8.29
C ARG A 43 7.42 3.35 9.26
N ALA A 44 7.25 3.53 10.57
CA ALA A 44 8.31 3.22 11.51
C ALA A 44 8.50 1.70 11.70
N VAL A 45 9.75 1.25 11.62
CA VAL A 45 10.14 -0.11 12.02
C VAL A 45 10.19 -0.18 13.56
N THR A 46 9.10 -0.66 14.15
CA THR A 46 8.95 -0.72 15.62
C THR A 46 9.71 -1.89 16.25
N SER A 47 9.97 -2.96 15.50
CA SER A 47 10.69 -4.16 15.96
C SER A 47 12.20 -3.91 16.13
N PRO A 48 12.77 -4.10 17.34
CA PRO A 48 14.21 -3.95 17.59
C PRO A 48 15.09 -4.82 16.69
N HIS A 49 14.60 -6.00 16.30
CA HIS A 49 15.35 -6.93 15.45
C HIS A 49 15.52 -6.40 14.01
N PHE A 50 14.52 -5.67 13.50
CA PHE A 50 14.53 -5.16 12.13
C PHE A 50 15.03 -3.72 12.00
N ARG A 51 15.08 -2.95 13.11
CA ARG A 51 15.62 -1.57 13.12
C ARG A 51 17.03 -1.43 12.53
N PRO A 52 17.97 -2.38 12.70
CA PRO A 52 19.30 -2.28 12.08
C PRO A 52 19.28 -2.49 10.57
N ILE A 53 18.21 -3.07 10.01
CA ILE A 53 18.11 -3.43 8.59
C ILE A 53 17.51 -2.28 7.79
N ALA A 54 16.45 -1.67 8.29
CA ALA A 54 15.79 -0.53 7.65
C ALA A 54 15.06 0.34 8.69
N HIS A 55 14.89 1.61 8.34
CA HIS A 55 14.14 2.57 9.15
C HIS A 55 12.70 2.76 8.66
N ASP A 56 12.42 2.32 7.44
CA ASP A 56 11.12 2.42 6.79
C ASP A 56 10.48 1.04 6.59
N LEU A 57 9.23 0.90 7.01
CA LEU A 57 8.47 -0.33 6.93
C LEU A 57 8.24 -0.76 5.47
N TYR A 58 7.99 0.20 4.58
CA TYR A 58 7.68 -0.09 3.18
C TYR A 58 8.94 -0.42 2.37
N GLU A 59 10.11 0.00 2.86
CA GLU A 59 11.40 -0.48 2.35
C GLU A 59 11.75 -1.85 2.93
N LEU A 60 11.49 -2.08 4.22
CA LEU A 60 11.76 -3.34 4.89
C LEU A 60 10.92 -4.50 4.35
N TRP A 61 9.61 -4.30 4.25
CA TRP A 61 8.65 -5.38 4.10
C TRP A 61 8.83 -6.23 2.83
N PRO A 62 9.03 -5.66 1.63
CA PRO A 62 9.28 -6.45 0.42
C PRO A 62 10.49 -7.37 0.54
N ASN A 63 11.51 -6.99 1.32
CA ASN A 63 12.71 -7.79 1.55
C ASN A 63 12.48 -8.98 2.50
N LEU A 64 11.36 -9.02 3.21
CA LEU A 64 10.96 -10.13 4.09
C LEU A 64 10.05 -11.14 3.39
N LEU A 65 9.50 -10.80 2.22
CA LEU A 65 8.61 -11.67 1.45
C LEU A 65 9.42 -12.62 0.57
N LEU A 66 8.89 -13.84 0.37
CA LEU A 66 9.45 -14.78 -0.62
C LEU A 66 9.29 -14.24 -2.05
N MET A 67 8.15 -13.59 -2.32
CA MET A 67 7.80 -12.97 -3.59
C MET A 67 7.53 -11.48 -3.34
N PRO A 68 8.52 -10.59 -3.53
CA PRO A 68 8.39 -9.17 -3.21
C PRO A 68 7.29 -8.43 -3.99
N ASP A 69 6.90 -8.96 -5.15
CA ASP A 69 5.87 -8.43 -6.05
C ASP A 69 4.44 -8.70 -5.56
N GLU A 70 4.25 -9.57 -4.57
CA GLU A 70 2.96 -9.80 -3.90
C GLU A 70 2.56 -8.65 -2.95
N PHE A 71 3.39 -7.63 -2.79
CA PHE A 71 3.09 -6.44 -2.02
C PHE A 71 3.42 -5.17 -2.79
N ARG A 72 2.52 -4.18 -2.72
CA ARG A 72 2.77 -2.84 -3.26
C ARG A 72 2.36 -1.76 -2.28
N TYR A 73 3.28 -0.87 -1.99
CA TYR A 73 2.98 0.40 -1.34
C TYR A 73 2.72 1.46 -2.40
N ILE A 74 1.61 2.19 -2.27
CA ILE A 74 1.29 3.35 -3.11
C ILE A 74 1.03 4.55 -2.20
N PRO A 75 1.85 5.61 -2.27
CA PRO A 75 1.55 6.86 -1.57
C PRO A 75 0.19 7.41 -2.00
N THR A 76 -0.63 7.86 -1.04
CA THR A 76 -1.89 8.55 -1.34
C THR A 76 -1.70 9.71 -2.32
N GLU A 77 -0.60 10.44 -2.15
CA GLU A 77 -0.21 11.57 -2.98
C GLU A 77 0.13 11.16 -4.42
N GLU A 78 0.65 9.96 -4.63
CA GLU A 78 0.94 9.42 -5.96
C GLU A 78 -0.34 8.91 -6.62
N LEU A 79 -1.15 8.13 -5.87
CA LEU A 79 -2.39 7.56 -6.36
C LEU A 79 -3.35 8.61 -6.95
N PHE A 80 -3.44 9.77 -6.29
CA PHE A 80 -4.36 10.83 -6.68
C PHE A 80 -3.72 11.94 -7.54
N ARG A 81 -2.41 11.85 -7.84
CA ARG A 81 -1.72 12.87 -8.65
C ARG A 81 -2.25 12.98 -10.07
N HIS A 82 -2.53 11.83 -10.68
CA HIS A 82 -2.98 11.72 -12.06
C HIS A 82 -4.29 10.96 -12.10
N VAL A 83 -5.41 11.69 -12.14
CA VAL A 83 -6.71 11.10 -12.43
C VAL A 83 -6.83 10.96 -13.95
N PRO A 84 -7.14 9.78 -14.49
CA PRO A 84 -7.10 9.52 -15.93
C PRO A 84 -8.35 10.10 -16.64
N THR A 85 -8.60 11.39 -16.50
CA THR A 85 -9.76 12.09 -17.07
C THR A 85 -9.78 12.05 -18.61
N ASP A 86 -8.61 11.92 -19.26
CA ASP A 86 -8.52 11.69 -20.71
C ASP A 86 -9.25 10.42 -21.17
N ARG A 87 -9.20 9.36 -20.34
CA ARG A 87 -9.84 8.05 -20.62
C ARG A 87 -11.20 7.93 -19.95
N HIS A 88 -11.40 8.67 -18.87
CA HIS A 88 -12.58 8.65 -18.02
C HIS A 88 -13.05 10.08 -17.72
N PRO A 89 -13.65 10.78 -18.69
CA PRO A 89 -14.10 12.17 -18.53
C PRO A 89 -15.12 12.34 -17.38
N GLU A 90 -15.85 11.28 -17.04
CA GLU A 90 -16.77 11.23 -15.91
C GLU A 90 -16.10 11.51 -14.55
N LEU A 91 -14.78 11.38 -14.45
CA LEU A 91 -14.01 11.66 -13.24
C LEU A 91 -13.68 13.14 -13.05
N GLU A 92 -13.89 14.01 -14.06
CA GLU A 92 -13.56 15.44 -13.97
C GLU A 92 -14.19 16.17 -12.76
N PRO A 93 -15.49 15.97 -12.42
CA PRO A 93 -16.07 16.63 -11.25
C PRO A 93 -15.40 16.18 -9.95
N TRP A 94 -15.00 14.90 -9.89
CA TRP A 94 -14.33 14.33 -8.73
C TRP A 94 -12.88 14.81 -8.62
N GLU A 95 -12.14 14.86 -9.72
CA GLU A 95 -10.78 15.44 -9.75
C GLU A 95 -10.81 16.89 -9.24
N ARG A 96 -11.76 17.69 -9.74
CA ARG A 96 -11.94 19.08 -9.29
C ARG A 96 -12.24 19.18 -7.80
N TYR A 97 -13.12 18.31 -7.29
CA TYR A 97 -13.40 18.22 -5.86
C TYR A 97 -12.13 17.91 -5.06
N MET A 98 -11.37 16.89 -5.47
CA MET A 98 -10.15 16.45 -4.79
C MET A 98 -9.10 17.57 -4.75
N ARG A 99 -8.85 18.27 -5.87
CA ARG A 99 -7.92 19.42 -5.93
C ARG A 99 -8.39 20.62 -5.11
N SER A 100 -9.69 20.84 -5.00
CA SER A 100 -10.24 21.93 -4.18
C SER A 100 -9.98 21.70 -2.68
N ARG A 101 -10.11 20.43 -2.25
CA ARG A 101 -10.09 20.03 -0.83
C ARG A 101 -8.69 19.70 -0.31
N TYR A 102 -7.84 19.09 -1.12
CA TYR A 102 -6.53 18.59 -0.70
C TYR A 102 -5.41 19.43 -1.30
N SER A 103 -4.68 20.16 -0.46
CA SER A 103 -3.60 21.05 -0.88
C SER A 103 -2.43 20.33 -1.55
N PHE A 104 -2.18 19.06 -1.22
CA PHE A 104 -1.11 18.26 -1.85
C PHE A 104 -1.41 17.86 -3.30
N LEU A 105 -2.65 18.09 -3.76
CA LEU A 105 -3.08 17.87 -5.16
C LEU A 105 -3.15 19.16 -5.98
N ARG A 106 -2.76 20.30 -5.41
CA ARG A 106 -2.67 21.57 -6.15
C ARG A 106 -1.35 21.66 -6.90
#